data_AF-A0A1W9RIP1-F1
#
_entry.id   AF-A0A1W9RIP1-F1
#
_cell.length_a   1.000
_cell.length_b   1.000
_cell.length_c   1.000
_cell.angle_alpha   90.00
_cell.angle_beta   90.00
_cell.angle_gamma   90.00
#
_symmetry.space_group_name_H-M   'P 1'
#
loop_
_entity.id
_entity.type
_entity.pdbx_description
1 polymer ?
#
loop_
_entity_poly.entity_id
_entity_poly.type
_entity_poly.pdbx_seq_one_letter_code
_entity_poly.pdbx_strand_id
1 'polypeptide(L)'
;MSLSDSNAKNRSDVPNHISGRKKFIFGLEIFLILLLLIIWLSSDTIRQSKHLIVLFLYSFPCQFLIAVVPHEPVYLYFSKFYAPITVTLVSVAGTVLTEWLNYSTFQFIVDLKSFSKVKKSGFVGKIIDIFQKAPFLAIWVAGFTPVPFYPFRFLVVLAKYSVWKYLLAVFTSRAPRFFLLALFGHAFKIPDLWLAILFAVLILTANVPLARKGWQKFRENRKQKKIRGG
;
A
#
# COMPACT_ATOMS: atom_id res chain seq x y z
N MET A 1 -9.63 -55.87 24.74
CA MET A 1 -8.48 -54.94 24.67
C MET A 1 -8.62 -54.16 23.38
N SER A 2 -9.17 -52.94 23.47
CA SER A 2 -9.75 -52.17 22.36
C SER A 2 -8.69 -51.36 21.61
N LEU A 3 -8.58 -51.57 20.29
CA LEU A 3 -7.76 -50.79 19.36
C LEU A 3 -8.54 -49.52 18.94
N SER A 4 -8.81 -48.60 19.88
CA SER A 4 -9.58 -47.38 19.58
C SER A 4 -8.97 -46.07 20.11
N ASP A 5 -7.74 -46.07 20.63
CA ASP A 5 -7.23 -44.89 21.38
C ASP A 5 -5.97 -44.20 20.83
N SER A 6 -5.44 -44.54 19.65
CA SER A 6 -4.18 -43.91 19.19
C SER A 6 -4.30 -42.76 18.18
N ASN A 7 -5.51 -42.41 17.70
CA ASN A 7 -5.64 -41.51 16.55
C ASN A 7 -6.26 -40.12 16.85
N ALA A 8 -6.14 -39.63 18.09
CA ALA A 8 -6.69 -38.34 18.51
C ALA A 8 -5.65 -37.22 18.70
N LYS A 9 -4.37 -37.43 18.35
CA LYS A 9 -3.28 -36.49 18.67
C LYS A 9 -2.78 -35.64 17.48
N ASN A 10 -3.68 -35.10 16.66
CA ASN A 10 -3.29 -34.11 15.64
C ASN A 10 -4.39 -33.08 15.33
N ARG A 11 -5.10 -32.61 16.36
CA ARG A 11 -6.03 -31.47 16.24
C ARG A 11 -5.34 -30.16 16.58
N SER A 12 -4.97 -29.43 15.53
CA SER A 12 -4.97 -27.97 15.46
C SER A 12 -4.15 -27.18 16.49
N ASP A 13 -2.82 -27.20 16.36
CA ASP A 13 -2.01 -26.07 16.79
C ASP A 13 -2.15 -24.93 15.76
N VAL A 14 -3.29 -24.23 15.84
CA VAL A 14 -3.40 -22.88 15.29
C VAL A 14 -2.87 -21.95 16.38
N PRO A 15 -1.69 -21.32 16.21
CA PRO A 15 -1.22 -20.34 17.19
C PRO A 15 -2.21 -19.18 17.20
N ASN A 16 -3.06 -19.16 18.23
CA ASN A 16 -4.29 -18.38 18.27
C ASN A 16 -4.14 -17.04 18.99
N HIS A 17 -2.90 -16.59 19.21
CA HIS A 17 -2.63 -15.33 19.89
C HIS A 17 -1.72 -14.45 19.04
N ILE A 18 -2.31 -13.44 18.40
CA ILE A 18 -1.54 -12.39 17.73
C ILE A 18 -0.76 -11.65 18.82
N SER A 19 0.56 -11.64 18.72
CA SER A 19 1.41 -11.04 19.74
C SER A 19 1.07 -9.57 19.96
N GLY A 20 1.07 -9.12 21.22
CA GLY A 20 0.81 -7.72 21.58
C GLY A 20 1.75 -6.75 20.83
N ARG A 21 2.99 -7.19 20.58
CA ARG A 21 3.97 -6.47 19.77
C ARG A 21 3.48 -6.18 18.35
N LYS A 22 2.89 -7.15 17.63
CA LYS A 22 2.38 -6.94 16.26
C LYS A 22 1.22 -5.94 16.25
N LYS A 23 0.31 -6.01 17.23
CA LYS A 23 -0.78 -5.03 17.39
C LYS A 23 -0.25 -3.63 17.65
N PHE A 24 0.75 -3.51 18.52
CA PHE A 24 1.38 -2.23 18.85
C PHE A 24 2.07 -1.60 17.63
N ILE A 25 2.87 -2.37 16.89
CA ILE A 25 3.53 -1.89 15.66
C ILE A 25 2.50 -1.41 14.64
N PHE A 26 1.45 -2.20 14.40
CA PHE A 26 0.38 -1.84 13.47
C PHE A 26 -0.35 -0.55 13.89
N GLY A 27 -0.65 -0.39 15.19
CA GLY A 27 -1.26 0.82 15.73
C GLY A 27 -0.35 2.05 15.59
N LEU A 28 0.95 1.88 15.83
CA LEU A 28 1.94 2.95 15.70
C LEU A 28 2.12 3.38 14.24
N GLU A 29 2.12 2.44 13.29
CA GLU A 29 2.15 2.75 11.86
C GLU A 29 0.90 3.54 11.43
N ILE A 30 -0.30 3.11 11.82
CA ILE A 30 -1.54 3.85 11.51
C ILE A 30 -1.46 5.26 12.10
N PHE A 31 -1.03 5.40 13.35
CA PHE A 31 -0.88 6.69 14.00
C PHE A 31 0.10 7.59 13.25
N LEU A 32 1.26 7.07 12.85
CA LEU A 32 2.26 7.80 12.06
C LEU A 32 1.66 8.31 10.74
N ILE A 33 0.94 7.46 10.00
CA ILE A 33 0.31 7.83 8.72
C ILE A 33 -0.74 8.91 8.90
N LEU A 34 -1.62 8.77 9.90
CA LEU A 34 -2.64 9.77 10.21
C LEU A 34 -2.00 11.10 10.63
N LEU A 35 -0.96 11.06 11.47
CA LEU A 35 -0.23 12.24 11.89
C LEU A 35 0.40 12.97 10.69
N LEU A 36 1.07 12.24 9.80
CA LEU A 36 1.67 12.82 8.58
C LEU A 36 0.61 13.44 7.66
N LEU A 37 -0.53 12.77 7.49
CA LEU A 37 -1.65 13.31 6.71
C LEU A 37 -2.26 14.56 7.35
N ILE A 38 -2.49 14.56 8.66
CA ILE A 38 -3.04 15.71 9.38
C ILE A 38 -2.09 16.90 9.29
N ILE A 39 -0.79 16.68 9.50
CA ILE A 39 0.23 17.72 9.39
C ILE A 39 0.26 18.30 7.97
N TRP A 40 0.24 17.45 6.94
CA TRP A 40 0.23 17.87 5.54
C TRP A 40 -1.06 18.60 5.14
N LEU A 41 -2.23 18.16 5.63
CA LEU A 41 -3.52 18.80 5.37
C LEU A 41 -3.76 20.07 6.19
N SER A 42 -3.08 20.24 7.33
CA SER A 42 -3.24 21.43 8.17
C SER A 42 -2.26 22.56 7.84
N SER A 43 -1.17 22.27 7.12
CA SER A 43 -0.09 23.25 6.89
C SER A 43 0.11 23.58 5.41
N ASP A 44 -0.21 24.82 5.01
CA ASP A 44 0.12 25.34 3.68
C ASP A 44 1.63 25.37 3.42
N THR A 45 2.42 25.70 4.45
CA THR A 45 3.89 25.71 4.37
C THR A 45 4.43 24.34 3.96
N ILE A 46 3.89 23.26 4.51
CA ILE A 46 4.34 21.90 4.18
C ILE A 46 3.86 21.48 2.79
N ARG A 47 2.64 21.85 2.39
CA ARG A 47 2.14 21.58 1.03
C ARG A 47 2.97 22.24 -0.06
N GLN A 48 3.44 23.45 0.19
CA GLN A 48 4.26 24.22 -0.76
C GLN A 48 5.77 23.96 -0.58
N SER A 49 6.16 23.27 0.49
CA SER A 49 7.56 23.00 0.79
C SER A 49 8.22 22.17 -0.30
N LYS A 50 9.43 22.59 -0.64
CA LYS A 50 10.29 21.94 -1.63
C LYS A 50 11.36 21.09 -0.95
N HIS A 51 11.35 20.98 0.39
CA HIS A 51 12.36 20.19 1.09
C HIS A 51 12.23 18.68 0.77
N LEU A 52 13.36 18.04 0.50
CA LEU A 52 13.44 16.59 0.21
C LEU A 52 12.91 15.72 1.37
N ILE A 53 12.94 16.23 2.61
CA ILE A 53 12.34 15.55 3.76
C ILE A 53 10.81 15.41 3.58
N VAL A 54 10.16 16.42 3.00
CA VAL A 54 8.72 16.35 2.70
C VAL A 54 8.47 15.27 1.65
N LEU A 55 9.26 15.22 0.58
CA LEU A 55 9.18 14.16 -0.44
C LEU A 55 9.38 12.75 0.17
N PHE A 56 10.36 12.60 1.06
CA PHE A 56 10.63 11.35 1.75
C PHE A 56 9.43 10.92 2.63
N LEU A 57 8.97 11.80 3.52
CA LEU A 57 7.87 11.52 4.45
C LEU A 57 6.53 11.33 3.71
N TYR A 58 6.35 12.00 2.57
CA TYR A 58 5.18 11.85 1.72
C TYR A 58 5.03 10.45 1.12
N SER A 59 6.13 9.68 1.00
CA SER A 59 6.08 8.30 0.52
C SER A 59 5.28 7.38 1.44
N PHE A 60 5.22 7.68 2.75
CA PHE A 60 4.50 6.89 3.74
C PHE A 60 2.99 6.84 3.47
N PRO A 61 2.25 7.98 3.48
CA PRO A 61 0.81 7.97 3.21
C PRO A 61 0.44 7.55 1.78
N CYS A 62 1.34 7.69 0.81
CA CYS A 62 1.11 7.21 -0.55
C CYS A 62 1.13 5.69 -0.65
N GLN A 63 2.02 5.05 0.12
CA GLN A 63 2.32 3.64 -0.04
C GLN A 63 1.67 2.78 1.04
N PHE A 64 1.14 3.35 2.13
CA PHE A 64 0.53 2.57 3.22
C PHE A 64 -0.82 1.93 2.84
N LEU A 65 -0.93 0.60 2.98
CA LEU A 65 -2.11 -0.25 2.76
C LEU A 65 -2.91 -0.12 1.44
N ILE A 66 -3.47 1.05 1.15
CA ILE A 66 -4.20 1.44 -0.07
C ILE A 66 -3.74 2.86 -0.39
N ALA A 67 -3.37 3.17 -1.65
CA ALA A 67 -2.90 4.50 -2.02
C ALA A 67 -4.01 5.50 -1.78
N VAL A 68 -3.90 6.21 -0.66
CA VAL A 68 -4.81 7.29 -0.32
C VAL A 68 -4.50 8.50 -1.20
N VAL A 69 -3.21 8.67 -1.54
CA VAL A 69 -2.70 9.85 -2.24
C VAL A 69 -1.77 9.45 -3.39
N PRO A 70 -1.88 10.08 -4.57
CA PRO A 70 -1.00 9.80 -5.71
C PRO A 70 0.42 10.31 -5.46
N HIS A 71 1.40 9.60 -6.02
CA HIS A 71 2.82 9.93 -5.88
C HIS A 71 3.44 10.46 -7.17
N GLU A 72 2.86 10.14 -8.32
CA GLU A 72 3.37 10.51 -9.64
C GLU A 72 3.45 12.04 -9.86
N PRO A 73 2.43 12.85 -9.53
CA PRO A 73 2.49 14.30 -9.72
C PRO A 73 3.55 14.97 -8.82
N VAL A 74 3.84 14.36 -7.67
CA VAL A 74 4.80 14.90 -6.71
C VAL A 74 6.24 14.73 -7.23
N TYR A 75 6.55 13.63 -7.89
CA TYR A 75 7.87 13.46 -8.53
C TYR A 75 8.07 14.45 -9.67
N LEU A 76 7.03 14.69 -10.47
CA LEU A 76 7.04 15.72 -11.52
C LEU A 76 7.26 17.11 -10.93
N TYR A 77 6.60 17.45 -9.82
CA TYR A 77 6.78 18.74 -9.14
C TYR A 77 8.20 18.93 -8.58
N PHE A 78 8.72 17.95 -7.82
CA PHE A 78 10.04 18.08 -7.19
C PHE A 78 11.19 18.10 -8.21
N SER A 79 11.02 17.45 -9.36
CA SER A 79 12.01 17.45 -10.45
C SER A 79 12.24 18.81 -11.12
N LYS A 80 11.37 19.79 -10.87
CA LYS A 80 11.59 21.19 -11.27
C LYS A 80 12.71 21.86 -10.47
N PHE A 81 12.94 21.40 -9.25
CA PHE A 81 13.86 22.03 -8.28
C PHE A 81 15.12 21.21 -8.03
N TYR A 82 15.07 19.89 -8.25
CA TYR A 82 16.17 18.97 -8.00
C TYR A 82 16.48 18.11 -9.22
N ALA A 83 17.71 17.62 -9.30
CA ALA A 83 18.11 16.67 -10.32
C ALA A 83 17.25 15.39 -10.26
N PRO A 84 16.90 14.77 -11.42
CA PRO A 84 16.07 13.56 -11.45
C PRO A 84 16.58 12.42 -10.55
N ILE A 85 17.90 12.24 -10.48
CA ILE A 85 18.51 11.22 -9.63
C ILE A 85 18.27 11.46 -8.14
N THR A 86 18.30 12.72 -7.68
CA THR A 86 18.04 13.08 -6.28
C THR A 86 16.59 12.80 -5.91
N VAL A 87 15.64 13.23 -6.74
CA VAL A 87 14.21 12.96 -6.53
C VAL A 87 13.97 11.46 -6.47
N THR A 88 14.60 10.70 -7.37
CA THR A 88 14.50 9.24 -7.42
C THR A 88 15.01 8.59 -6.14
N LEU A 89 16.24 8.88 -5.73
CA LEU A 89 16.85 8.24 -4.56
C LEU A 89 16.06 8.52 -3.28
N VAL A 90 15.62 9.76 -3.07
CA VAL A 90 14.81 10.15 -1.90
C VAL A 90 13.46 9.45 -1.92
N SER A 91 12.78 9.43 -3.08
CA SER A 91 11.45 8.81 -3.21
C SER A 91 11.51 7.28 -3.05
N VAL A 92 12.51 6.63 -3.64
CA VAL A 92 12.70 5.18 -3.51
C VAL A 92 13.10 4.82 -2.08
N ALA A 93 13.96 5.61 -1.42
CA ALA A 93 14.31 5.36 -0.02
C ALA A 93 13.07 5.38 0.89
N GLY A 94 12.22 6.41 0.75
CA GLY A 94 10.95 6.49 1.48
C GLY A 94 10.00 5.34 1.14
N THR A 95 9.94 4.95 -0.13
CA THR A 95 9.10 3.83 -0.60
C THR A 95 9.59 2.48 -0.05
N VAL A 96 10.89 2.19 -0.10
CA VAL A 96 11.48 0.94 0.42
C VAL A 96 11.27 0.84 1.93
N LEU A 97 11.49 1.94 2.66
CA LEU A 97 11.24 1.98 4.10
C LEU A 97 9.75 1.73 4.41
N THR A 98 8.84 2.37 3.66
CA THR A 98 7.40 2.15 3.83
C THR A 98 7.01 0.72 3.48
N GLU A 99 7.61 0.11 2.46
CA GLU A 99 7.34 -1.28 2.09
C GLU A 99 7.87 -2.29 3.11
N TRP A 100 8.97 -1.95 3.78
CA TRP A 100 9.49 -2.75 4.88
C TRP A 100 8.53 -2.73 6.09
N LEU A 101 8.01 -1.55 6.45
CA LEU A 101 6.98 -1.41 7.49
C LEU A 101 5.71 -2.17 7.11
N ASN A 102 5.19 -1.90 5.89
CA ASN A 102 4.03 -2.58 5.32
C ASN A 102 4.14 -4.10 5.37
N TYR A 103 5.33 -4.67 5.12
CA TYR A 103 5.50 -6.13 5.18
C TYR A 103 5.05 -6.68 6.55
N SER A 104 5.43 -6.01 7.63
CA SER A 104 5.04 -6.37 9.00
C SER A 104 3.53 -6.18 9.22
N THR A 105 2.98 -5.08 8.70
CA THR A 105 1.54 -4.80 8.70
C THR A 105 0.73 -5.89 7.99
N PHE A 106 1.12 -6.27 6.77
CA PHE A 106 0.44 -7.29 5.98
C PHE A 106 0.56 -8.67 6.62
N GLN A 107 1.69 -8.97 7.25
CA GLN A 107 1.84 -10.19 8.04
C GLN A 107 0.84 -10.23 9.20
N PHE A 108 0.67 -9.11 9.94
CA PHE A 108 -0.36 -9.00 10.97
C PHE A 108 -1.78 -9.22 10.40
N ILE A 109 -2.11 -8.61 9.26
CA ILE A 109 -3.44 -8.74 8.63
C ILE A 109 -3.72 -10.18 8.19
N VAL A 110 -2.74 -10.84 7.58
CA VAL A 110 -2.88 -12.25 7.12
C VAL A 110 -3.02 -13.21 8.30
N ASP A 111 -2.44 -12.89 9.45
CA ASP A 111 -2.56 -13.68 10.69
C ASP A 111 -3.93 -13.52 11.38
N LEU A 112 -4.77 -12.55 10.97
CA LEU A 112 -6.11 -12.37 11.54
C LEU A 112 -7.01 -13.57 11.22
N LYS A 113 -7.80 -14.00 12.22
CA LYS A 113 -8.75 -15.12 12.09
C LYS A 113 -9.72 -14.92 10.91
N SER A 114 -10.14 -13.69 10.64
CA SER A 114 -11.02 -13.34 9.51
C SER A 114 -10.40 -13.65 8.14
N PHE A 115 -9.06 -13.62 8.03
CA PHE A 115 -8.35 -13.88 6.79
C PHE A 115 -8.09 -15.38 6.54
N SER A 116 -8.29 -16.22 7.56
CA SER A 116 -8.08 -17.68 7.47
C SER A 116 -8.94 -18.36 6.40
N LYS A 117 -10.17 -17.86 6.15
CA LYS A 117 -11.06 -18.38 5.10
C LYS A 117 -10.51 -18.08 3.70
N VAL A 118 -9.99 -16.88 3.49
CA VAL A 118 -9.40 -16.45 2.20
C VAL A 118 -8.16 -17.30 1.89
N LYS A 119 -7.30 -17.49 2.89
CA LYS A 119 -6.08 -18.31 2.77
C LYS A 119 -6.35 -19.77 2.40
N LYS A 120 -7.48 -20.33 2.84
CA LYS A 120 -7.87 -21.73 2.56
C LYS A 120 -8.57 -21.92 1.21
N SER A 121 -8.83 -20.85 0.46
CA SER A 121 -9.47 -20.99 -0.85
C SER A 121 -8.50 -21.58 -1.88
N GLY A 122 -8.93 -22.58 -2.64
CA GLY A 122 -8.10 -23.23 -3.67
C GLY A 122 -7.65 -22.26 -4.78
N PHE A 123 -8.44 -21.20 -5.04
CA PHE A 123 -8.06 -20.14 -5.98
C PHE A 123 -6.84 -19.34 -5.48
N VAL A 124 -6.82 -18.95 -4.21
CA VAL A 124 -5.67 -18.24 -3.61
C VAL A 124 -4.42 -19.13 -3.61
N GLY A 125 -4.57 -20.43 -3.33
CA GLY A 125 -3.48 -21.41 -3.46
C GLY A 125 -2.85 -21.41 -4.85
N LYS A 126 -3.68 -21.53 -5.90
CA LYS A 126 -3.19 -21.49 -7.30
C LYS A 126 -2.45 -20.20 -7.64
N ILE A 127 -2.94 -19.04 -7.18
CA ILE A 127 -2.25 -17.76 -7.43
C ILE A 127 -0.89 -17.73 -6.72
N ILE A 128 -0.82 -18.24 -5.48
CA ILE A 128 0.45 -18.35 -4.73
C ILE A 128 1.43 -19.25 -5.50
N ASP A 129 0.97 -20.41 -5.98
CA ASP A 129 1.81 -21.35 -6.72
C ASP A 129 2.36 -20.73 -8.01
N ILE A 130 1.54 -19.96 -8.74
CA ILE A 130 1.97 -19.23 -9.93
C ILE A 130 2.99 -18.15 -9.56
N PHE A 131 2.72 -17.37 -8.52
CA PHE A 131 3.62 -16.32 -8.04
C PHE A 131 4.98 -16.88 -7.62
N GLN A 132 5.00 -18.04 -6.95
CA GLN A 132 6.23 -18.69 -6.48
C GLN A 132 7.16 -19.17 -7.61
N LYS A 133 6.68 -19.31 -8.85
CA LYS A 133 7.54 -19.64 -10.00
C LYS A 133 8.57 -18.56 -10.30
N ALA A 134 8.20 -17.29 -10.17
CA ALA A 134 9.06 -16.15 -10.48
C ALA A 134 8.72 -14.91 -9.63
N PRO A 135 8.81 -15.00 -8.29
CA PRO A 135 8.32 -13.96 -7.39
C PRO A 135 9.04 -12.63 -7.61
N PHE A 136 10.37 -12.66 -7.79
CA PHE A 136 11.17 -11.45 -8.03
C PHE A 136 10.69 -10.72 -9.29
N LEU A 137 10.56 -11.45 -10.41
CA LEU A 137 10.14 -10.87 -11.68
C LEU A 137 8.70 -10.36 -11.62
N ALA A 138 7.80 -11.09 -10.97
CA ALA A 138 6.42 -10.67 -10.78
C ALA A 138 6.35 -9.33 -10.00
N ILE A 139 7.10 -9.21 -8.92
CA ILE A 139 7.21 -7.96 -8.14
C ILE A 139 7.85 -6.86 -8.99
N TRP A 140 8.93 -7.19 -9.73
CA TRP A 140 9.67 -6.21 -10.50
C TRP A 140 8.81 -5.61 -11.62
N VAL A 141 8.10 -6.45 -12.40
CA VAL A 141 7.19 -6.00 -13.46
C VAL A 141 6.03 -5.20 -12.89
N ALA A 142 5.41 -5.68 -11.80
CA ALA A 142 4.33 -4.94 -11.13
C ALA A 142 4.82 -3.61 -10.50
N GLY A 143 6.09 -3.57 -10.10
CA GLY A 143 6.74 -2.39 -9.56
C GLY A 143 7.11 -1.35 -10.62
N PHE A 144 7.48 -1.82 -11.80
CA PHE A 144 7.84 -0.95 -12.91
C PHE A 144 6.61 -0.38 -13.63
N THR A 145 5.53 -1.17 -13.71
CA THR A 145 4.29 -0.78 -14.40
C THR A 145 3.33 0.02 -13.50
N PRO A 146 2.36 0.76 -14.07
CA PRO A 146 1.33 1.48 -13.32
C PRO A 146 0.20 0.58 -12.80
N VAL A 147 0.43 -0.74 -12.65
CA VAL A 147 -0.59 -1.66 -12.14
C VAL A 147 -0.75 -1.53 -10.62
N PRO A 148 -1.95 -1.84 -10.07
CA PRO A 148 -2.14 -1.88 -8.63
C PRO A 148 -1.19 -2.86 -7.97
N PHE A 149 -0.35 -2.37 -7.04
CA PHE A 149 0.68 -3.18 -6.40
C PHE A 149 0.19 -3.92 -5.14
N TYR A 150 -0.95 -3.52 -4.57
CA TYR A 150 -1.53 -4.12 -3.37
C TYR A 150 -1.69 -5.64 -3.42
N PRO A 151 -2.17 -6.25 -4.53
CA PRO A 151 -2.28 -7.70 -4.62
C PRO A 151 -0.93 -8.40 -4.42
N PHE A 152 0.15 -7.83 -4.99
CA PHE A 152 1.49 -8.41 -4.87
C PHE A 152 2.03 -8.33 -3.43
N ARG A 153 1.68 -7.29 -2.66
CA ARG A 153 2.06 -7.22 -1.24
C ARG A 153 1.46 -8.35 -0.43
N PHE A 154 0.19 -8.69 -0.69
CA PHE A 154 -0.45 -9.85 -0.08
C PHE A 154 0.21 -11.15 -0.52
N LEU A 155 0.51 -11.31 -1.81
CA LEU A 155 1.15 -12.52 -2.34
C LEU A 155 2.54 -12.74 -1.75
N VAL A 156 3.34 -11.69 -1.60
CA VAL A 156 4.66 -11.74 -0.97
C VAL A 156 4.58 -12.31 0.44
N VAL A 157 3.63 -11.82 1.26
CA VAL A 157 3.45 -12.30 2.64
C VAL A 157 2.83 -13.70 2.68
N LEU A 158 1.82 -13.98 1.85
CA LEU A 158 1.15 -15.29 1.79
C LEU A 158 2.10 -16.39 1.32
N ALA A 159 2.97 -16.10 0.35
CA ALA A 159 3.99 -16.99 -0.16
C ALA A 159 5.24 -17.09 0.74
N LYS A 160 5.28 -16.34 1.85
CA LYS A 160 6.43 -16.23 2.77
C LYS A 160 7.74 -15.85 2.05
N TYR A 161 7.64 -14.95 1.08
CA TYR A 161 8.79 -14.53 0.29
C TYR A 161 9.77 -13.71 1.13
N SER A 162 11.08 -13.82 0.85
CA SER A 162 12.10 -13.13 1.66
C SER A 162 11.93 -11.60 1.58
N VAL A 163 11.92 -10.95 2.73
CA VAL A 163 11.78 -9.48 2.85
C VAL A 163 12.87 -8.77 2.05
N TRP A 164 14.12 -9.22 2.15
CA TRP A 164 15.24 -8.60 1.45
C TRP A 164 15.11 -8.70 -0.08
N LYS A 165 14.69 -9.85 -0.60
CA LYS A 165 14.46 -10.02 -2.04
C LYS A 165 13.26 -9.19 -2.52
N TYR A 166 12.22 -9.09 -1.70
CA TYR A 166 11.08 -8.21 -1.95
C TYR A 166 11.50 -6.73 -2.03
N LEU A 167 12.23 -6.23 -1.04
CA LEU A 167 12.70 -4.84 -1.02
C LEU A 167 13.65 -4.54 -2.17
N LEU A 168 14.53 -5.48 -2.54
CA LEU A 168 15.40 -5.33 -3.69
C LEU A 168 14.59 -5.25 -4.99
N ALA A 169 13.57 -6.09 -5.16
CA ALA A 169 12.68 -6.03 -6.32
C ALA A 169 11.92 -4.70 -6.37
N VAL A 170 11.43 -4.20 -5.23
CA VAL A 170 10.80 -2.88 -5.11
C VAL A 170 11.79 -1.77 -5.50
N PHE A 171 13.00 -1.77 -4.93
CA PHE A 171 14.01 -0.77 -5.24
C PHE A 171 14.34 -0.76 -6.74
N THR A 172 14.69 -1.91 -7.30
CA THR A 172 15.15 -2.05 -8.69
C THR A 172 14.05 -1.85 -9.74
N SER A 173 12.78 -1.94 -9.35
CA SER A 173 11.64 -1.65 -10.25
C SER A 173 11.11 -0.23 -10.11
N ARG A 174 11.03 0.30 -8.88
CA ARG A 174 10.51 1.65 -8.61
C ARG A 174 11.54 2.71 -8.97
N ALA A 175 12.83 2.48 -8.74
CA ALA A 175 13.88 3.43 -9.10
C ALA A 175 13.86 3.84 -10.58
N PRO A 176 13.88 2.91 -11.56
CA PRO A 176 13.82 3.32 -12.96
C PRO A 176 12.50 4.01 -13.31
N ARG A 177 11.36 3.56 -12.79
CA ARG A 177 10.06 4.24 -13.00
C ARG A 177 10.08 5.68 -12.47
N PHE A 178 10.56 5.87 -11.24
CA PHE A 178 10.60 7.18 -10.59
C PHE A 178 11.61 8.09 -11.29
N PHE A 179 12.72 7.53 -11.75
CA PHE A 179 13.70 8.25 -12.56
C PHE A 179 13.12 8.73 -13.89
N LEU A 180 12.38 7.88 -14.61
CA LEU A 180 11.72 8.28 -15.86
C LEU A 180 10.70 9.40 -15.62
N LEU A 181 9.91 9.30 -14.55
CA LEU A 181 8.97 10.36 -14.17
C LEU A 181 9.69 11.66 -13.81
N ALA A 182 10.72 11.59 -12.97
CA ALA A 182 11.48 12.77 -12.59
C ALA A 182 12.23 13.39 -13.77
N LEU A 183 12.77 12.57 -14.68
CA LEU A 183 13.42 13.03 -15.90
C LEU A 183 12.42 13.75 -16.81
N PHE A 184 11.23 13.19 -16.98
CA PHE A 184 10.14 13.82 -17.74
C PHE A 184 9.74 15.17 -17.12
N GLY A 185 9.51 15.21 -15.80
CA GLY A 185 9.17 16.47 -15.11
C GLY A 185 10.28 17.52 -15.21
N HIS A 186 11.54 17.10 -15.14
CA HIS A 186 12.71 17.98 -15.27
C HIS A 186 12.85 18.55 -16.69
N ALA A 187 12.63 17.72 -17.71
CA ALA A 187 12.75 18.11 -19.12
C ALA A 187 11.62 19.05 -19.55
N PHE A 188 10.36 18.75 -19.19
CA PHE A 188 9.19 19.49 -19.68
C PHE A 188 8.70 20.60 -18.75
N LYS A 189 9.11 20.60 -17.47
CA LYS A 189 8.74 21.61 -16.45
C LYS A 189 7.24 21.95 -16.46
N ILE A 190 6.41 20.91 -16.43
CA ILE A 190 4.94 20.98 -16.53
C ILE A 190 4.37 22.04 -15.58
N PRO A 191 3.52 22.99 -16.03
CA PRO A 191 2.96 24.03 -15.15
C PRO A 191 2.23 23.48 -13.92
N ASP A 192 2.29 24.19 -12.79
CA ASP A 192 1.73 23.72 -11.50
C ASP A 192 0.23 23.42 -11.57
N LEU A 193 -0.52 24.19 -12.36
CA LEU A 193 -1.95 23.97 -12.57
C LEU A 193 -2.24 22.58 -13.17
N TRP A 194 -1.46 22.15 -14.16
CA TRP A 194 -1.64 20.83 -14.78
C TRP A 194 -1.28 19.70 -13.82
N LEU A 195 -0.27 19.89 -12.97
CA LEU A 195 0.07 18.93 -11.92
C LEU A 195 -1.05 18.83 -10.87
N ALA A 196 -1.65 19.95 -10.48
CA ALA A 196 -2.79 19.98 -9.56
C ALA A 196 -4.02 19.28 -10.16
N ILE A 197 -4.31 19.50 -11.45
CA ILE A 197 -5.39 18.79 -12.16
C ILE A 197 -5.12 17.28 -12.20
N LEU A 198 -3.91 16.87 -12.57
CA LEU A 198 -3.51 15.46 -12.59
C LEU A 198 -3.67 14.82 -11.21
N PHE A 199 -3.21 15.50 -10.16
CA PHE A 199 -3.36 15.07 -8.78
C PHE A 199 -4.82 14.87 -8.38
N ALA A 200 -5.69 15.84 -8.69
CA ALA A 200 -7.12 15.75 -8.42
C ALA A 200 -7.78 14.59 -9.18
N VAL A 201 -7.46 14.38 -10.46
CA VAL A 201 -7.98 13.27 -11.27
C VAL A 201 -7.56 11.91 -10.69
N LEU A 202 -6.30 11.76 -10.29
CA LEU A 202 -5.82 10.51 -9.67
C LEU A 202 -6.49 10.23 -8.33
N ILE A 203 -6.70 11.25 -7.50
CA ILE A 203 -7.46 11.10 -6.25
C ILE A 203 -8.89 10.68 -6.52
N LEU A 204 -9.58 11.36 -7.44
CA LEU A 204 -10.98 11.07 -7.76
C LEU A 204 -11.10 9.64 -8.30
N THR A 205 -10.31 9.27 -9.30
CA THR A 205 -10.38 7.92 -9.90
C THR A 205 -10.07 6.81 -8.89
N ALA A 206 -9.07 6.98 -8.02
CA ALA A 206 -8.74 6.01 -6.98
C ALA A 206 -9.86 5.86 -5.92
N ASN A 207 -10.57 6.94 -5.60
CA ASN A 207 -11.55 6.97 -4.50
C ASN A 207 -13.03 6.87 -4.94
N VAL A 208 -13.34 7.06 -6.23
CA VAL A 208 -14.71 6.95 -6.78
C VAL A 208 -15.43 5.63 -6.42
N PRO A 209 -14.77 4.45 -6.42
CA PRO A 209 -15.44 3.20 -6.02
C PRO A 209 -15.86 3.20 -4.54
N LEU A 210 -15.06 3.81 -3.68
CA LEU A 210 -15.33 3.94 -2.24
C LEU A 210 -16.44 4.97 -1.99
N ALA A 211 -16.37 6.12 -2.66
CA ALA A 211 -17.38 7.17 -2.60
C ALA A 211 -18.76 6.67 -3.08
N ARG A 212 -18.82 5.93 -4.19
CA ARG A 212 -20.07 5.35 -4.71
C ARG A 212 -20.73 4.39 -3.72
N LYS A 213 -19.96 3.50 -3.09
CA LYS A 213 -20.48 2.56 -2.07
C LYS A 213 -20.97 3.29 -0.80
N GLY A 214 -20.23 4.29 -0.34
CA GLY A 214 -20.64 5.11 0.81
C GLY A 214 -21.93 5.89 0.54
N TRP A 215 -22.05 6.46 -0.66
CA TRP A 215 -23.22 7.23 -1.07
C TRP A 215 -24.48 6.37 -1.26
N GLN A 216 -24.32 5.16 -1.83
CA GLN A 216 -25.40 4.17 -1.91
C GLN A 216 -25.93 3.79 -0.53
N LYS A 217 -25.04 3.46 0.41
CA LYS A 217 -25.40 3.10 1.79
C LYS A 217 -26.08 4.26 2.53
N PHE A 218 -25.62 5.49 2.33
CA PHE A 218 -26.26 6.68 2.90
C PHE A 218 -27.67 6.90 2.33
N ARG A 219 -27.85 6.69 1.02
CA ARG A 219 -29.14 6.82 0.33
C ARG A 219 -30.15 5.76 0.80
N GLU A 220 -29.70 4.53 1.02
CA GLU A 220 -30.50 3.44 1.60
C GLU A 220 -30.92 3.74 3.04
N ASN A 221 -30.00 4.22 3.89
CA ASN A 221 -30.31 4.61 5.26
C ASN A 221 -31.33 5.76 5.34
N ARG A 222 -31.25 6.76 4.42
CA ARG A 222 -32.27 7.82 4.34
C ARG A 222 -33.63 7.30 3.89
N LYS A 223 -33.69 6.36 2.94
CA LYS A 223 -34.95 5.73 2.52
C LYS A 223 -35.59 4.93 3.67
N GLN A 224 -34.81 4.14 4.41
CA GLN A 224 -35.33 3.37 5.55
C GLN A 224 -35.83 4.25 6.70
N LYS A 225 -35.15 5.38 6.99
CA LYS A 225 -35.65 6.35 7.98
C LYS A 225 -36.97 7.01 7.57
N LYS A 226 -37.21 7.21 6.28
CA LYS A 226 -38.47 7.78 5.77
C LYS A 226 -39.64 6.78 5.82
N ILE A 227 -39.37 5.48 5.76
CA ILE A 227 -40.38 4.40 5.83
C ILE A 227 -40.77 4.07 7.30
N ARG A 228 -39.88 4.28 8.27
CA ARG A 228 -40.14 4.02 9.70
C ARG A 228 -40.76 5.20 10.47
N GLY A 229 -40.84 6.38 9.84
CA GLY A 229 -41.34 7.61 10.45
C GLY A 229 -42.63 8.15 9.84
N GLY A 230 -43.30 7.36 9.00
CA GLY A 230 -44.66 7.60 8.50
C GLY A 230 -45.49 6.35 8.74
#